data_AF-A0A093HNG2-F1
#
_entry.id   AF-A0A093HNG2-F1
#
_cell.length_a   1.000
_cell.length_b   1.000
_cell.length_c   1.000
_cell.angle_alpha   90.00
_cell.angle_beta   90.00
_cell.angle_gamma   90.00
#
_symmetry.space_group_name_H-M   'P 1'
#
loop_
_entity.id
_entity.type
_entity.pdbx_description
1 polymer ?
#
loop_
_entity_poly.entity_id
_entity_poly.type
_entity_poly.pdbx_seq_one_letter_code
_entity_poly.pdbx_strand_id
1 'polypeptide(L)' 'MEKTLSRIHPVSDPEATYFLQVSWEKDLGIGFGIILSDGQCAWTGT' A
#
# COMPACT_ATOMS: atom_id res chain seq x y z
N MET A 1 15.37 -5.30 1.39
CA MET A 1 14.15 -4.68 0.85
C MET A 1 13.27 -5.67 0.10
N GLU A 2 12.27 -6.18 0.80
CA GLU A 2 11.14 -6.91 0.21
C GLU A 2 9.97 -5.95 -0.03
N LYS A 3 9.09 -6.31 -0.96
CA LYS A 3 7.85 -5.57 -1.23
C LYS A 3 6.73 -6.49 -1.68
N THR A 4 5.51 -6.15 -1.30
CA THR A 4 4.29 -6.76 -1.83
C THR A 4 3.36 -5.69 -2.38
N LEU A 5 2.57 -6.05 -3.39
CA LEU A 5 1.57 -5.19 -4.00
C LEU A 5 0.24 -5.95 -3.99
N SER A 6 -0.77 -5.33 -3.40
CA SER A 6 -2.12 -5.88 -3.33
C SER A 6 -3.12 -4.93 -3.94
N ARG A 7 -4.06 -5.47 -4.72
CA ARG A 7 -5.22 -4.73 -5.20
C ARG A 7 -6.31 -4.78 -4.15
N ILE A 8 -6.87 -3.62 -3.80
CA ILE A 8 -7.89 -3.48 -2.75
C ILE A 8 -9.03 -2.55 -3.19
N HIS A 9 -10.16 -2.63 -2.48
CA HIS A 9 -11.29 -1.70 -2.61
C HIS A 9 -11.52 -1.05 -1.24
N PRO A 10 -11.15 0.23 -1.06
CA PRO A 10 -11.37 0.94 0.20
C PRO A 10 -12.87 1.02 0.53
N VAL A 11 -13.22 0.90 1.81
CA VAL A 11 -14.64 1.02 2.24
C VAL A 11 -15.19 2.43 1.96
N SER A 12 -14.34 3.45 1.99
CA SER A 12 -14.71 4.83 1.65
C SER A 12 -15.01 5.05 0.16
N ASP A 13 -14.50 4.18 -0.72
CA ASP A 13 -14.71 4.23 -2.16
C ASP A 13 -14.71 2.81 -2.75
N PRO A 14 -15.82 2.05 -2.56
CA PRO A 14 -15.86 0.61 -2.81
C PRO A 14 -15.84 0.23 -4.30
N GLU A 15 -16.23 1.15 -5.17
CA GLU A 15 -16.26 0.92 -6.62
C GLU A 15 -14.89 1.17 -7.27
N ALA A 16 -14.03 1.93 -6.60
CA ALA A 16 -12.70 2.24 -7.10
C ALA A 16 -11.69 1.15 -6.75
N THR A 17 -10.79 0.90 -7.71
CA THR A 17 -9.67 -0.03 -7.52
C THR A 17 -8.45 0.73 -7.05
N TYR A 18 -7.94 0.37 -5.87
CA TYR A 18 -6.71 0.90 -5.33
C TYR A 18 -5.62 -0.17 -5.28
N PHE A 19 -4.37 0.29 -5.22
CA PHE A 19 -3.19 -0.54 -5.05
C PHE A 19 -2.48 -0.16 -3.75
N LEU A 20 -2.25 -1.16 -2.91
CA LEU A 20 -1.53 -1.05 -1.66
C LEU A 20 -0.17 -1.73 -1.81
N GLN A 21 0.89 -0.94 -1.79
CA GLN A 21 2.25 -1.45 -1.72
C GLN A 21 2.74 -1.39 -0.27
N VAL A 22 3.28 -2.51 0.23
CA VAL A 22 3.96 -2.56 1.52
C VAL A 22 5.39 -2.99 1.28
N SER A 23 6.36 -2.29 1.87
CA SER A 23 7.79 -2.57 1.74
C SER A 23 8.47 -2.62 3.10
N TRP A 24 9.34 -3.59 3.32
CA TRP A 24 10.09 -3.76 4.57
C TRP A 24 11.53 -4.20 4.28
N GLU A 25 12.43 -3.96 5.23
CA GLU A 25 13.83 -4.32 5.03
C GLU A 25 14.12 -5.78 5.36
N LYS A 26 13.80 -6.19 6.59
CA LYS A 26 14.10 -7.53 7.12
C LYS A 26 12.83 -8.26 7.55
N ASP A 27 12.00 -7.62 8.37
CA ASP A 27 10.69 -8.14 8.75
C ASP A 27 9.71 -7.00 9.01
N LEU A 28 8.41 -7.31 8.92
CA LEU A 28 7.33 -6.34 9.11
C LEU A 28 7.24 -5.79 10.54
N GLY A 29 7.67 -6.55 11.56
CA GLY A 29 7.64 -6.18 12.97
C GLY A 29 8.67 -5.13 13.37
N ILE A 30 9.73 -4.93 12.58
CA ILE A 30 10.70 -3.83 12.77
C ILE A 30 10.20 -2.52 12.13
N GLY A 31 9.26 -2.62 11.20
CA GLY A 31 8.65 -1.48 10.53
C GLY A 31 8.52 -1.71 9.02
N PHE A 32 7.64 -0.93 8.40
CA PHE A 32 7.36 -1.03 6.97
C PHE A 32 6.95 0.34 6.42
N GLY A 33 7.32 0.60 5.17
CA GLY A 33 6.74 1.68 4.38
C GLY A 33 5.46 1.19 3.70
N ILE A 34 4.50 2.10 3.56
CA ILE A 34 3.24 1.85 2.86
C ILE A 34 3.00 2.92 1.79
N ILE A 35 2.48 2.49 0.65
CA ILE A 35 2.03 3.38 -0.42
C ILE A 35 0.64 2.93 -0.85
N LEU A 36 -0.32 3.87 -0.84
CA LEU A 36 -1.64 3.69 -1.42
C LEU A 36 -1.71 4.50 -2.71
N SER A 37 -2.27 3.93 -3.78
CA SER A 37 -2.51 4.65 -5.03
C SER A 37 -3.83 4.23 -5.68
N ASP A 38 -4.54 5.19 -6.26
CA ASP A 38 -5.71 5.00 -7.12
C ASP A 38 -5.35 4.97 -8.62
N GLY A 39 -4.05 5.01 -8.96
CA GLY A 39 -3.55 5.13 -10.32
C GLY A 39 -3.38 6.56 -10.84
N GLN A 40 -3.82 7.57 -10.10
CA GLN A 40 -3.60 8.99 -10.41
C GLN A 40 -2.78 9.69 -9.33
N CYS A 41 -3.18 9.50 -8.07
CA CYS A 41 -2.55 10.01 -6.87
C CYS A 41 -1.83 8.89 -6.11
N ALA A 42 -0.87 9.29 -5.29
CA ALA A 42 -0.17 8.38 -4.39
C ALA A 42 -0.02 9.02 -3.02
N TRP A 43 -0.27 8.23 -1.98
CA TRP A 43 -0.11 8.59 -0.58
C TRP A 43 0.89 7.65 0.07
N THR A 44 1.84 8.19 0.81
CA THR A 44 2.93 7.43 1.44
C THR A 44 2.87 7.54 2.96
N GLY A 45 3.29 6.48 3.64
CA GLY A 45 3.41 6.44 5.10
C GLY A 45 4.53 5.48 5.55
N THR A 46 4.93 5.60 6.81
CA THR A 46 5.97 4.79 7.48
C THR A 46 5.54 4.43 8.88
#